data_AF-A0A1H3YEF1-F1
#
_entry.id   AF-A0A1H3YEF1-F1
#
_cell.length_a   1.000
_cell.length_b   1.000
_cell.length_c   1.000
_cell.angle_alpha   90.00
_cell.angle_beta   90.00
_cell.angle_gamma   90.00
#
_symmetry.space_group_name_H-M   'P 1'
#
loop_
_entity.id
_entity.type
_entity.pdbx_description
1 polymer ?
#
loop_
_entity_poly.entity_id
_entity_poly.type
_entity_poly.pdbx_seq_one_letter_code
_entity_poly.pdbx_strand_id
1 'polypeptide(L)'
;MTLGSRALGWVGSALLIASAVATLWGVALVGWLIWVGPTATRVMAALVAFGAAIGAGLTGAVFRKRAAGTLLPSDVDLSVGFRGGQGGL
;
A
#
# COMPACT_ATOMS: atom_id res chain seq x y z
N MET A 1 -8.28 13.83 -16.08
CA MET A 1 -7.66 13.54 -14.76
C MET A 1 -7.49 14.83 -13.99
N THR A 2 -7.98 14.91 -12.76
CA THR A 2 -7.89 16.12 -11.93
C THR A 2 -6.50 16.26 -11.29
N LEU A 3 -6.11 17.48 -10.90
CA LEU A 3 -4.86 17.72 -10.15
C LEU A 3 -4.80 16.86 -8.87
N GLY A 4 -5.93 16.72 -8.18
CA GLY A 4 -6.05 15.89 -6.99
C GLY A 4 -5.78 14.40 -7.26
N SER A 5 -6.31 13.82 -8.35
CA SER A 5 -6.07 12.41 -8.66
C SER A 5 -4.61 12.14 -9.07
N ARG A 6 -3.97 13.11 -9.74
CA ARG A 6 -2.53 13.05 -10.04
C ARG A 6 -1.68 13.10 -8.77
N ALA A 7 -1.94 14.06 -7.88
CA ALA A 7 -1.23 14.18 -6.61
C ALA A 7 -1.36 12.89 -5.77
N LEU A 8 -2.57 12.32 -5.68
CA LEU A 8 -2.80 11.04 -5.00
C LEU A 8 -2.00 9.90 -5.64
N GLY A 9 -1.90 9.89 -6.97
CA GLY A 9 -1.08 8.93 -7.71
C GLY A 9 0.41 9.03 -7.37
N TRP A 10 0.95 10.25 -7.26
CA TRP A 10 2.33 10.49 -6.85
C TRP A 10 2.60 10.05 -5.40
N VAL A 11 1.71 10.40 -4.47
CA VAL A 11 1.82 9.95 -3.08
C VAL A 11 1.77 8.43 -2.99
N GLY A 12 0.86 7.79 -3.74
CA GLY A 12 0.79 6.33 -3.82
C GLY A 12 2.08 5.71 -4.34
N SER A 13 2.68 6.27 -5.40
CA SER A 13 3.98 5.81 -5.92
C SER A 13 5.12 6.01 -4.91
N ALA A 14 5.16 7.14 -4.20
CA ALA A 14 6.17 7.39 -3.17
C ALA A 14 6.09 6.37 -2.02
N LEU A 15 4.88 6.05 -1.57
CA LEU A 15 4.65 5.02 -0.55
C LEU A 15 5.08 3.62 -1.01
N LEU A 16 4.85 3.27 -2.27
CA LEU A 16 5.32 2.00 -2.84
C LEU A 16 6.85 1.94 -2.93
N ILE A 17 7.52 3.04 -3.29
CA ILE A 17 8.98 3.13 -3.28
C ILE A 17 9.51 2.95 -1.85
N ALA A 18 8.91 3.65 -0.88
CA ALA A 18 9.28 3.51 0.53
C ALA A 18 9.09 2.06 1.02
N SER A 19 8.00 1.41 0.61
CA SER A 19 7.74 -0.01 0.90
C SER A 19 8.82 -0.93 0.33
N ALA A 20 9.24 -0.71 -0.93
CA ALA A 20 10.29 -1.49 -1.57
C ALA A 20 11.64 -1.31 -0.84
N VAL A 21 12.02 -0.07 -0.52
CA VAL A 21 13.26 0.22 0.24
C VAL A 21 13.22 -0.42 1.62
N ALA A 22 12.11 -0.29 2.35
CA ALA A 22 11.95 -0.92 3.66
C ALA A 22 12.03 -2.45 3.60
N THR A 23 11.52 -3.06 2.52
CA THR A 23 11.62 -4.51 2.29
C THR A 23 13.07 -4.92 2.07
N LEU A 24 13.80 -4.24 1.18
CA LEU A 24 15.22 -4.52 0.94
C LEU A 24 16.05 -4.37 2.21
N TRP A 25 15.76 -3.34 2.99
CA TRP A 25 16.39 -3.13 4.29
C TRP A 25 16.06 -4.25 5.29
N GLY A 26 14.80 -4.67 5.37
CA GLY A 26 14.38 -5.81 6.18
C GLY A 26 15.12 -7.10 5.82
N VAL A 27 15.30 -7.38 4.53
CA VAL A 27 16.09 -8.53 4.06
C VAL A 27 17.55 -8.43 4.50
N ALA A 28 18.17 -7.25 4.39
CA ALA A 28 19.54 -7.03 4.86
C ALA A 28 19.67 -7.27 6.37
N LEU A 29 18.70 -6.80 7.16
CA LEU A 29 18.66 -7.04 8.61
C LEU A 29 18.50 -8.52 8.96
N VAL A 30 17.69 -9.27 8.21
CA VAL A 30 17.56 -10.73 8.38
C VAL A 30 18.87 -11.44 8.02
N GLY A 31 19.54 -11.03 6.93
CA GLY A 31 20.88 -11.54 6.60
C GLY A 31 21.87 -11.29 7.74
N TRP A 32 21.83 -10.10 8.34
CA TRP A 32 22.67 -9.75 9.48
C TRP A 32 22.35 -10.57 10.74
N LEU A 33 21.07 -10.82 11.00
CA LEU A 33 20.58 -11.71 12.05
C LEU A 33 21.13 -13.14 11.91
N ILE A 34 21.18 -13.67 10.69
CA ILE A 34 21.71 -15.00 10.40
C ILE A 34 23.23 -15.03 10.58
N TRP A 35 23.93 -13.97 10.12
CA TRP A 35 25.40 -13.93 10.14
C TRP A 35 26.01 -13.73 11.53
N VAL A 36 25.47 -12.79 12.31
CA VAL A 36 26.05 -12.37 13.61
C VAL A 36 25.20 -12.85 14.80
N GLY A 37 24.09 -13.53 14.53
CA GLY A 37 23.18 -14.04 15.54
C GLY A 37 22.12 -13.02 16.01
N PRO A 38 21.05 -13.53 16.65
CA PRO A 38 19.92 -12.72 17.07
C PRO A 38 20.20 -11.95 18.35
N THR A 39 19.86 -10.66 18.32
CA THR A 39 19.71 -9.82 19.52
C THR A 39 18.32 -9.18 19.49
N ALA A 40 17.78 -8.85 20.66
CA ALA A 40 16.46 -8.23 20.76
C ALA A 40 16.32 -7.00 19.83
N THR A 41 17.32 -6.12 19.82
CA THR A 41 17.33 -4.92 18.98
C THR A 41 17.33 -5.24 17.48
N ARG A 42 18.10 -6.25 17.03
CA ARG A 42 18.14 -6.64 15.61
C ARG A 42 16.83 -7.27 15.15
N VAL A 43 16.24 -8.13 15.99
CA VAL A 43 14.93 -8.73 15.72
C VAL A 43 13.86 -7.63 15.63
N MET A 44 13.83 -6.71 16.60
CA MET A 44 12.88 -5.60 16.59
C MET A 44 13.07 -4.69 15.38
N ALA A 45 14.31 -4.39 14.98
CA ALA A 45 14.58 -3.59 13.79
C ALA A 45 14.05 -4.26 12.52
N ALA A 46 14.24 -5.58 12.38
CA ALA A 46 13.72 -6.33 11.23
C ALA A 46 12.19 -6.32 11.21
N LEU A 47 11.53 -6.55 12.35
CA LEU A 47 10.07 -6.51 12.47
C LEU A 47 9.51 -5.13 12.12
N VAL A 48 10.14 -4.05 12.60
CA VAL A 48 9.73 -2.67 12.28
C VAL A 48 9.91 -2.40 10.78
N ALA A 49 11.02 -2.83 10.17
CA ALA A 49 11.26 -2.65 8.73
C ALA A 49 10.17 -3.33 7.89
N PHE A 50 9.81 -4.58 8.20
CA PHE A 50 8.74 -5.29 7.49
C PHE A 50 7.36 -4.73 7.80
N GLY A 51 7.08 -4.32 9.04
CA GLY A 51 5.83 -3.64 9.39
C GLY A 51 5.64 -2.34 8.62
N ALA A 52 6.69 -1.51 8.52
CA ALA A 52 6.70 -0.30 7.71
C ALA A 52 6.53 -0.62 6.21
N ALA A 53 7.19 -1.66 5.71
CA ALA A 53 7.04 -2.10 4.32
C ALA A 53 5.59 -2.48 3.99
N ILE A 54 4.95 -3.28 4.85
CA ILE A 54 3.55 -3.71 4.66
C ILE A 54 2.61 -2.51 4.75
N GLY A 55 2.76 -1.67 5.78
CA GLY A 55 1.92 -0.49 5.98
C GLY A 55 2.00 0.47 4.79
N ALA A 56 3.21 0.89 4.42
CA ALA A 56 3.42 1.77 3.27
C ALA A 56 2.97 1.12 1.94
N GLY A 57 3.22 -0.18 1.77
CA GLY A 57 2.88 -0.91 0.56
C GLY A 57 1.36 -0.99 0.33
N LEU A 58 0.61 -1.36 1.37
CA LEU A 58 -0.86 -1.42 1.32
C LEU A 58 -1.45 -0.03 1.09
N THR A 59 -1.02 0.98 1.85
CA THR A 59 -1.52 2.36 1.68
C THR A 59 -1.20 2.91 0.28
N GLY A 60 0.03 2.68 -0.20
CA GLY A 60 0.45 3.09 -1.54
C GLY A 60 -0.37 2.42 -2.65
N ALA A 61 -0.63 1.12 -2.52
CA ALA A 61 -1.47 0.37 -3.47
C ALA A 61 -2.90 0.90 -3.50
N VAL A 62 -3.48 1.21 -2.34
CA VAL A 62 -4.81 1.82 -2.23
C VAL A 62 -4.84 3.20 -2.91
N PHE A 63 -3.84 4.05 -2.66
CA PHE A 63 -3.78 5.38 -3.27
C PHE A 63 -3.62 5.31 -4.79
N ARG A 64 -2.83 4.37 -5.31
CA ARG A 64 -2.67 4.12 -6.75
C ARG A 64 -3.98 3.67 -7.40
N LYS A 65 -4.68 2.73 -6.78
CA LYS A 65 -5.98 2.27 -7.29
C LYS A 65 -7.05 3.36 -7.21
N ARG A 66 -7.07 4.16 -6.14
CA ARG A 66 -7.99 5.30 -6.01
C ARG A 66 -7.69 6.38 -7.07
N ALA A 67 -6.42 6.69 -7.32
CA ALA A 67 -6.00 7.62 -8.35
C ALA A 67 -6.35 7.14 -9.77
N ALA A 68 -6.32 5.82 -10.00
CA ALA A 68 -6.72 5.17 -11.24
C ALA A 68 -8.24 5.04 -11.41
N GLY A 69 -9.04 5.37 -10.38
CA GLY A 69 -10.49 5.23 -10.41
C GLY A 69 -10.98 3.78 -10.33
N THR A 70 -10.15 2.84 -9.85
CA THR A 70 -10.47 1.40 -9.80
C THR A 70 -10.94 0.91 -8.42
N LEU A 71 -10.88 1.77 -7.39
CA LEU A 71 -11.28 1.42 -6.02
C LEU A 71 -12.62 2.03 -5.57
N LEU A 72 -13.09 3.07 -6.25
CA LEU A 72 -14.39 3.68 -6.00
C LEU A 72 -15.31 3.29 -7.15
N PRO A 73 -16.54 2.80 -6.88
CA PRO A 73 -17.49 2.56 -7.94
C PRO A 73 -17.65 3.87 -8.72
N SER A 74 -17.59 3.79 -10.04
CA SER A 74 -17.86 4.96 -10.88
C SER A 74 -19.27 5.48 -10.59
N ASP A 75 -19.59 6.75 -10.89
CA ASP A 75 -20.96 7.26 -10.72
C ASP A 75 -21.98 6.38 -11.49
N VAL A 76 -21.53 5.71 -12.56
CA VAL A 76 -22.28 4.69 -13.29
C VAL A 76 -22.50 3.45 -12.41
N ASP A 77 -21.46 2.88 -11.80
CA ASP A 77 -21.58 1.72 -10.90
C ASP A 77 -22.41 2.04 -9.65
N LEU A 78 -22.31 3.25 -9.11
CA LEU A 78 -23.19 3.73 -8.05
C LEU A 78 -24.64 3.80 -8.53
N SER A 79 -24.89 4.39 -9.70
CA SER A 79 -26.23 4.49 -10.26
C SER A 79 -26.84 3.13 -10.62
N VAL A 80 -26.03 2.17 -11.08
CA VAL A 80 -26.45 0.79 -11.37
C VAL A 80 -26.65 0.00 -10.08
N GLY A 81 -25.83 0.19 -9.05
CA GLY A 81 -26.06 -0.39 -7.72
C GLY A 81 -27.33 0.14 -7.07
N PHE A 82 -27.58 1.44 -7.15
CA PHE A 82 -28.83 2.07 -6.67
C PHE A 82 -30.05 1.62 -7.48
N ARG A 83 -29.95 1.54 -8.82
CA ARG A 83 -31.04 1.06 -9.68
C ARG A 83 -31.27 -0.44 -9.56
N GLY A 84 -30.22 -1.24 -9.39
CA GLY A 84 -30.28 -2.68 -9.17
C GLY A 84 -30.93 -3.02 -7.82
N GLY A 85 -30.73 -2.18 -6.80
CA GLY A 85 -31.44 -2.27 -5.52
C GLY A 85 -32.88 -1.75 -5.54
N GLN A 86 -33.28 -0.98 -6.55
CA GLN A 86 -34.64 -0.43 -6.69
C GLN A 86 -35.49 -1.10 -7.79
N GLY A 87 -34.90 -1.96 -8.63
CA GLY A 87 -35.47 -2.29 -9.94
C GLY A 87 -35.56 -3.76 -10.35
N GLY A 88 -35.46 -4.74 -9.46
CA GLY A 88 -35.54 -6.14 -9.92
C GLY A 88 -35.81 -7.21 -8.87
N LEU A 89 -37.11 -7.41 -8.61
CA LEU A 89 -37.79 -8.51 -7.89
C LEU A 89 -37.73 -8.51 -6.35
#